data_AF-I8UHH5-F1
#
_entry.id   AF-I8UHH5-F1
#
_cell.length_a   1.000
_cell.length_b   1.000
_cell.length_c   1.000
_cell.angle_alpha   90.00
_cell.angle_beta   90.00
_cell.angle_gamma   90.00
#
_symmetry.space_group_name_H-M   'P 1'
#
loop_
_entity.id
_entity.type
_entity.pdbx_description
1 polymer ?
#
loop_
_entity_poly.entity_id
_entity_poly.type
_entity_poly.pdbx_seq_one_letter_code
_entity_poly.pdbx_strand_id
1 'polypeptide(L)'
;MDENMQYARTLDQVEAARKAIEEAQSNYNPEEFQNARQLLSIARQGVKQTEHDATLNPTQQKELFHAREHLRHLQETIHAIEITRYT
;
A
#
# COMPACT_ATOMS: atom_id res chain seq x y z
N MET A 1 12.73 20.52 -6.97
CA MET A 1 13.66 19.45 -6.53
C MET A 1 12.86 18.34 -5.86
N ASP A 2 11.64 18.06 -6.35
CA ASP A 2 10.57 17.48 -5.50
C ASP A 2 9.88 16.25 -6.11
N GLU A 3 10.07 15.94 -7.40
CA GLU A 3 9.37 14.81 -8.05
C GLU A 3 9.95 13.45 -7.62
N ASN A 4 11.26 13.35 -7.39
CA ASN A 4 11.87 12.13 -6.85
C ASN A 4 11.43 11.85 -5.40
N MET A 5 11.00 12.87 -4.65
CA MET A 5 10.44 12.69 -3.30
C MET A 5 9.05 12.08 -3.35
N GLN A 6 8.22 12.42 -4.33
CA GLN A 6 6.85 11.88 -4.44
C GLN A 6 6.88 10.39 -4.80
N TYR A 7 7.77 10.00 -5.71
CA TYR A 7 8.01 8.59 -6.03
C TYR A 7 8.51 7.80 -4.82
N ALA A 8 9.58 8.27 -4.18
CA ALA A 8 10.16 7.59 -3.02
C ALA A 8 9.16 7.48 -1.86
N ARG A 9 8.44 8.56 -1.55
CA ARG A 9 7.38 8.58 -0.53
C ARG A 9 6.28 7.58 -0.83
N THR A 10 5.91 7.41 -2.10
CA THR A 10 4.90 6.44 -2.50
C THR A 10 5.38 5.01 -2.24
N LEU A 11 6.64 4.69 -2.52
CA LEU A 11 7.21 3.38 -2.19
C LEU A 11 7.28 3.15 -0.69
N ASP A 12 7.64 4.16 0.10
CA ASP A 12 7.64 4.07 1.57
C ASP A 12 6.23 3.80 2.12
N GLN A 13 5.19 4.41 1.53
CA GLN A 13 3.80 4.15 1.89
C GLN A 13 3.38 2.72 1.55
N VAL A 14 3.79 2.19 0.39
CA VAL A 14 3.54 0.80 -0.02
C VAL A 14 4.16 -0.17 0.99
N GLU A 15 5.41 0.07 1.37
CA GLU A 15 6.14 -0.76 2.34
C GLU A 15 5.52 -0.66 3.74
N ALA A 16 5.09 0.52 4.18
CA ALA A 16 4.38 0.70 5.44
C ALA A 16 3.05 -0.07 5.47
N ALA A 17 2.28 -0.02 4.38
CA ALA A 17 1.04 -0.80 4.25
C ALA A 17 1.30 -2.30 4.30
N ARG A 18 2.36 -2.78 3.63
CA ARG A 18 2.77 -4.20 3.66
C ARG A 18 3.04 -4.67 5.09
N LYS A 19 3.90 -3.96 5.82
CA LYS A 19 4.27 -4.32 7.21
C LYS A 19 3.07 -4.35 8.14
N ALA A 20 2.23 -3.31 8.09
CA ALA A 20 1.05 -3.24 8.94
C ALA A 20 0.06 -4.40 8.68
N ILE A 21 -0.05 -4.87 7.44
CA ILE A 21 -0.91 -6.00 7.09
C ILE A 21 -0.32 -7.32 7.58
N GLU A 22 1.00 -7.51 7.48
CA GLU A 22 1.69 -8.69 8.02
C GLU A 22 1.54 -8.79 9.55
N GLU A 23 1.60 -7.65 10.24
CA GLU A 23 1.32 -7.55 11.67
C GLU A 23 -0.15 -7.91 11.99
N ALA A 24 -1.10 -7.33 11.25
CA ALA A 24 -2.53 -7.61 11.43
C ALA A 24 -2.92 -9.07 11.07
N GLN A 25 -2.16 -9.75 10.21
CA GLN A 25 -2.32 -11.18 9.97
C GLN A 25 -1.88 -12.01 11.18
N SER A 26 -0.80 -11.61 11.84
CA SER A 26 -0.20 -12.36 12.94
C SER A 26 -0.91 -12.13 14.27
N ASN A 27 -1.47 -10.93 14.47
CA ASN A 27 -2.09 -10.52 15.72
C ASN A 27 -3.61 -10.30 15.57
N TYR A 28 -4.38 -10.75 16.55
CA TYR A 28 -5.78 -10.32 16.69
C TYR A 28 -5.80 -9.00 17.48
N ASN A 29 -5.61 -7.89 16.78
CA ASN A 29 -5.71 -6.54 17.35
C ASN A 29 -6.54 -5.63 16.43
N PRO A 30 -7.74 -5.20 16.85
CA PRO A 30 -8.60 -4.32 16.05
C PRO A 30 -7.94 -2.99 15.68
N GLU A 31 -7.11 -2.42 16.55
CA GLU A 31 -6.44 -1.14 16.29
C GLU A 31 -5.37 -1.28 15.21
N GLU A 32 -4.54 -2.33 15.29
CA GLU A 32 -3.54 -2.66 14.26
C GLU A 32 -4.23 -2.95 12.92
N PHE A 33 -5.36 -3.65 12.94
CA PHE A 33 -6.14 -3.92 11.73
C PHE A 33 -6.69 -2.63 11.09
N GLN A 34 -7.24 -1.70 11.87
CA GLN A 34 -7.71 -0.41 11.36
C GLN A 34 -6.54 0.44 10.82
N ASN A 35 -5.41 0.45 11.51
CA ASN A 35 -4.20 1.11 11.03
C ASN A 35 -3.72 0.54 9.68
N ALA A 36 -3.69 -0.79 9.55
CA ALA A 36 -3.34 -1.47 8.30
C ALA A 36 -4.27 -1.07 7.15
N ARG A 37 -5.58 -0.95 7.40
CA ARG A 37 -6.55 -0.45 6.40
C ARG A 37 -6.27 0.98 5.98
N GLN A 38 -5.97 1.86 6.93
CA GLN A 38 -5.67 3.25 6.65
C GLN A 38 -4.40 3.38 5.81
N LEU A 39 -3.32 2.68 6.18
CA LEU A 39 -2.06 2.68 5.44
C LEU A 39 -2.23 2.12 4.03
N LEU A 40 -3.00 1.04 3.86
CA LEU A 40 -3.33 0.51 2.54
C LEU A 40 -4.08 1.54 1.67
N SER A 41 -5.03 2.27 2.25
CA SER A 41 -5.77 3.33 1.54
C SER A 41 -4.84 4.45 1.08
N ILE A 42 -3.97 4.93 1.97
CA ILE A 42 -2.98 5.98 1.69
C ILE A 42 -2.02 5.53 0.57
N ALA A 43 -1.47 4.32 0.67
CA ALA A 43 -0.53 3.79 -0.32
C ALA A 43 -1.18 3.65 -1.70
N ARG A 44 -2.42 3.18 -1.78
CA ARG A 44 -3.16 3.09 -3.05
C ARG A 44 -3.41 4.45 -3.67
N GLN A 45 -3.73 5.46 -2.86
CA GLN A 45 -3.89 6.82 -3.33
C GLN A 45 -2.55 7.39 -3.83
N GLY A 46 -1.46 7.18 -3.09
CA GLY A 46 -0.12 7.61 -3.47
C GLY A 46 0.35 7.00 -4.79
N VAL A 47 0.15 5.69 -4.98
CA VAL A 47 0.44 5.00 -6.24
C VAL A 47 -0.39 5.59 -7.38
N LYS A 48 -1.70 5.73 -7.21
CA LYS A 48 -2.57 6.31 -8.26
C LYS A 48 -2.17 7.74 -8.64
N GLN A 49 -1.78 8.56 -7.68
CA GLN A 49 -1.33 9.94 -7.94
C GLN A 49 0.00 9.95 -8.68
N THR A 50 0.93 9.08 -8.31
CA THR A 50 2.28 9.03 -8.87
C THR A 50 2.29 8.35 -10.24
N GLU A 51 1.42 7.38 -10.52
CA GLU A 51 1.32 6.70 -11.82
C GLU A 51 0.99 7.65 -12.99
N HIS A 52 0.42 8.82 -12.71
CA HIS A 52 0.11 9.84 -13.72
C HIS A 52 1.22 10.89 -13.90
N ASP A 53 2.34 10.75 -13.18
CA ASP A 53 3.47 11.66 -13.28
C ASP A 53 4.27 11.37 -14.58
N ALA A 54 4.27 12.36 -15.48
CA ALA A 54 4.95 12.28 -16.78
C ALA A 54 6.48 12.28 -16.68
N THR A 55 7.05 12.58 -15.51
CA THR A 55 8.50 12.64 -15.27
C THR A 55 9.10 11.27 -14.94
N LEU A 56 8.26 10.27 -14.67
CA LEU A 56 8.72 8.93 -14.32
C LEU A 56 9.41 8.24 -15.50
N ASN A 57 10.59 7.70 -15.23
CA ASN A 57 11.28 6.86 -16.20
C ASN A 57 10.59 5.47 -16.33
N PRO A 58 10.88 4.69 -17.39
CA PRO A 58 10.23 3.40 -17.61
C PRO A 58 10.42 2.38 -16.47
N THR A 59 11.56 2.43 -15.77
CA THR A 59 11.81 1.56 -14.61
C THR A 59 10.89 1.92 -13.45
N GLN A 60 10.76 3.21 -13.14
CA GLN A 60 9.87 3.70 -12.09
C GLN A 60 8.40 3.42 -12.39
N GLN A 61 7.97 3.58 -13.65
CA GLN A 61 6.61 3.21 -14.07
C GLN A 61 6.34 1.73 -13.87
N LYS A 62 7.31 0.86 -14.20
CA LYS A 62 7.21 -0.59 -13.99
C LYS A 62 7.16 -0.93 -12.50
N GLU A 63 7.97 -0.29 -11.67
CA GLU A 63 7.95 -0.47 -10.21
C GLU A 63 6.60 -0.05 -9.61
N LEU A 64 6.02 1.08 -10.03
CA LEU A 64 4.67 1.48 -9.59
C LEU A 64 3.59 0.49 -10.03
N PHE A 65 3.67 -0.01 -11.26
CA PHE A 65 2.76 -1.06 -11.72
C PHE A 65 2.82 -2.29 -10.81
N HIS A 66 4.03 -2.74 -10.44
CA HIS A 66 4.20 -3.85 -9.50
C HIS A 66 3.69 -3.50 -8.09
N ALA A 67 3.95 -2.28 -7.61
CA ALA A 67 3.43 -1.81 -6.33
C ALA A 67 1.89 -1.80 -6.30
N ARG A 68 1.24 -1.40 -7.40
CA ARG A 68 -0.22 -1.42 -7.52
C ARG A 68 -0.78 -2.83 -7.44
N GLU A 69 -0.20 -3.78 -8.18
CA GLU A 69 -0.61 -5.18 -8.11
C GLU A 69 -0.39 -5.76 -6.71
N HIS A 70 0.72 -5.40 -6.07
CA HIS A 70 0.98 -5.81 -4.69
C HIS A 70 -0.07 -5.28 -3.72
N LEU A 71 -0.43 -3.99 -3.82
CA LEU A 71 -1.50 -3.39 -3.01
C LEU A 71 -2.87 -4.03 -3.25
N ARG A 72 -3.15 -4.55 -4.46
CA ARG A 72 -4.38 -5.32 -4.74
C ARG A 72 -4.40 -6.61 -3.93
N HIS A 73 -3.29 -7.36 -3.89
CA HIS A 73 -3.19 -8.58 -3.08
C HIS A 73 -3.27 -8.31 -1.57
N LEU A 74 -2.69 -7.19 -1.13
CA LEU A 74 -2.81 -6.74 0.25
C LEU A 74 -4.26 -6.38 0.62
N GLN A 75 -5.04 -5.83 -0.31
CA GLN A 75 -6.47 -5.60 -0.12
C GLN A 75 -7.25 -6.91 0.03
N GLU A 76 -6.99 -7.89 -0.83
CA GLU A 76 -7.58 -9.23 -0.74
C GLU A 76 -7.29 -9.85 0.63
N THR A 77 -6.06 -9.68 1.11
CA THR A 77 -5.60 -10.15 2.43
C THR A 77 -6.35 -9.48 3.58
N ILE A 78 -6.42 -8.14 3.61
CA ILE A 78 -7.17 -7.41 4.65
C ILE A 78 -8.63 -7.85 4.67
N HIS A 79 -9.24 -8.03 3.50
CA HIS A 79 -10.64 -8.44 3.43
C HIS A 79 -10.86 -9.85 3.99
N ALA A 80 -9.92 -10.77 3.73
CA ALA A 80 -9.96 -12.12 4.32
C ALA A 80 -9.81 -12.08 5.85
N ILE A 81 -8.93 -11.21 6.39
CA ILE A 81 -8.81 -10.99 7.83
C ILE A 81 -10.13 -10.45 8.40
N GLU A 82 -10.75 -9.47 7.75
CA GLU A 82 -12.05 -8.90 8.16
C GLU A 82 -13.12 -9.97 8.31
N ILE A 83 -13.31 -10.80 7.28
CA ILE A 83 -14.31 -11.88 7.26
C ILE A 83 -14.01 -12.97 8.30
N THR A 84 -12.74 -13.26 8.57
CA THR A 84 -12.39 -14.36 9.47
C THR A 84 -12.34 -13.97 10.94
N ARG A 85 -12.20 -12.67 11.25
CA ARG A 85 -11.88 -12.18 12.60
C ARG A 85 -12.82 -11.10 13.13
N TYR A 86 -13.50 -10.37 12.25
CA TYR A 86 -14.22 -9.15 12.62
C TYR A 86 -15.66 -9.06 12.08
N THR A 87 -16.16 -10.11 11.42
CA THR A 87 -17.59 -10.34 11.10
C THR A 87 -18.19 -11.42 11.98
#